data_AF-A0A0G4MJN8-F1
#
_entry.id   AF-A0A0G4MJN8-F1
#
_cell.length_a   1.000
_cell.length_b   1.000
_cell.length_c   1.000
_cell.angle_alpha   90.00
_cell.angle_beta   90.00
_cell.angle_gamma   90.00
#
_symmetry.space_group_name_H-M   'P 1'
#
loop_
_entity.id
_entity.type
_entity.pdbx_description
1 polymer ?
#
loop_
_entity_poly.entity_id
_entity_poly.type
_entity_poly.pdbx_seq_one_letter_code
_entity_poly.pdbx_strand_id
1 'polypeptide(L)'
;MAYNYAKYLNEVAAAGKAEYDIPLYTNVWLNYAGEDSDNDFPIVVGGGGSPGDYPSGGACSNVLDIWIKFAPRLDFIAPDVYLTDYTSSCKKYRHRNQPLFIPEQRRDEYGARRIWAAYGTFAAMGVSPFGIDRLEPGTNPFTKHFGLLKSTSAIVLDAQRRRDTSVGFFFDEIPPVPTAKDTSPIVRRTWGGFHITVERAFVFGKPGPGAGMVIHRGGGKFLLIGWGFQVSAKAVADDSVFTGILRFEEKKVVNEATGQLKTARVLNGVETRSGHMALMPNEDPDYGGFPICVTIPARTMIAEVQFYSLTE
;
A
#
# COMPACT_ATOMS: atom_id res chain seq x y z
N MET A 1 26.41 -20.97 5.39
CA MET A 1 25.21 -21.04 6.25
C MET A 1 23.92 -21.13 5.45
N ALA A 2 23.53 -20.10 4.68
CA ALA A 2 22.24 -20.08 3.95
C ALA A 2 21.93 -21.34 3.14
N TYR A 3 22.89 -21.85 2.37
CA TYR A 3 22.75 -23.11 1.62
C TYR A 3 22.35 -24.31 2.50
N ASN A 4 22.97 -24.47 3.67
CA ASN A 4 22.69 -25.60 4.55
C ASN A 4 21.31 -25.46 5.22
N TYR A 5 20.91 -24.26 5.64
CA TYR A 5 19.57 -24.00 6.18
C TYR A 5 18.49 -24.21 5.12
N ALA A 6 18.70 -23.70 3.89
CA ALA A 6 17.78 -23.91 2.79
C ALA A 6 17.56 -25.40 2.52
N LYS A 7 18.64 -26.20 2.43
CA LYS A 7 18.53 -27.65 2.26
C LYS A 7 17.82 -28.33 3.42
N TYR A 8 18.14 -27.95 4.66
CA TYR A 8 17.50 -28.54 5.84
C TYR A 8 15.98 -28.29 5.83
N LEU A 9 15.56 -27.05 5.66
CA LEU A 9 14.13 -26.71 5.63
C LEU A 9 13.42 -27.26 4.38
N ASN A 10 14.14 -27.46 3.28
CA ASN A 10 13.59 -28.17 2.12
C ASN A 10 13.18 -29.60 2.46
N GLU A 11 14.03 -30.35 3.17
CA GLU A 11 13.73 -31.72 3.59
C GLU A 11 12.55 -31.76 4.58
N VAL A 12 12.51 -30.81 5.52
CA VAL A 12 11.37 -30.66 6.46
C VAL A 12 10.07 -30.36 5.69
N ALA A 13 10.11 -29.42 4.74
CA ALA A 13 8.96 -29.09 3.91
C ALA A 13 8.53 -30.26 3.01
N ALA A 14 9.48 -31.03 2.47
CA ALA A 14 9.20 -32.23 1.69
C ALA A 14 8.45 -33.28 2.51
N ALA A 15 8.92 -33.56 3.73
CA ALA A 15 8.28 -34.50 4.64
C ALA A 15 6.87 -34.03 5.04
N GLY A 16 6.70 -32.75 5.37
CA GLY A 16 5.38 -32.19 5.70
C GLY A 16 4.38 -32.28 4.54
N LYS A 17 4.80 -31.91 3.33
CA LYS A 17 3.95 -31.99 2.13
C LYS A 17 3.60 -33.43 1.73
N ALA A 18 4.43 -34.42 2.10
CA ALA A 18 4.12 -35.83 1.87
C ALA A 18 2.94 -36.32 2.73
N GLU A 19 2.78 -35.76 3.94
CA GLU A 19 1.65 -36.05 4.82
C GLU A 19 0.40 -35.22 4.47
N TYR A 20 0.58 -33.91 4.24
CA TYR A 20 -0.50 -33.01 3.85
C TYR A 20 0.02 -31.80 3.06
N ASP A 21 -0.29 -31.76 1.76
CA ASP A 21 0.23 -30.75 0.83
C ASP A 21 -0.52 -29.41 0.93
N ILE A 22 -0.23 -28.67 1.99
CA ILE A 22 -0.61 -27.25 2.15
C ILE A 22 0.54 -26.33 1.74
N PRO A 23 0.26 -25.04 1.44
CA PRO A 23 1.30 -24.05 1.22
C PRO A 23 2.21 -23.90 2.43
N LEU A 24 3.53 -23.94 2.21
CA LEU A 24 4.56 -23.74 3.21
C LEU A 24 5.45 -22.57 2.83
N TYR A 25 5.86 -21.78 3.81
CA TYR A 25 6.80 -20.67 3.63
C TYR A 25 7.77 -20.59 4.81
N THR A 26 8.85 -19.82 4.66
CA THR A 26 9.71 -19.40 5.78
C THR A 26 9.60 -17.90 5.97
N ASN A 27 9.49 -17.46 7.22
CA ASN A 27 9.65 -16.05 7.56
C ASN A 27 11.14 -15.67 7.55
N VAL A 28 11.43 -14.37 7.51
CA VAL A 28 12.80 -13.85 7.44
C VAL A 28 12.98 -12.66 8.35
N TRP A 29 13.81 -12.83 9.37
CA TRP A 29 14.37 -11.73 10.13
C TRP A 29 15.36 -10.96 9.26
N LEU A 30 14.99 -9.73 8.88
CA LEU A 30 15.78 -8.89 7.98
C LEU A 30 17.00 -8.27 8.64
N ASN A 31 18.03 -7.97 7.84
CA ASN A 31 19.09 -7.07 8.23
C ASN A 31 18.57 -5.62 8.19
N TYR A 32 18.75 -4.87 9.27
CA TYR A 32 18.25 -3.50 9.44
C TYR A 32 19.37 -2.46 9.35
N ALA A 33 20.38 -2.72 8.51
CA ALA A 33 21.43 -1.75 8.21
C ALA A 33 21.64 -1.62 6.70
N GLY A 34 21.86 -0.40 6.25
CA GLY A 34 22.00 -0.05 4.84
C GLY A 34 21.17 1.16 4.46
N GLU A 35 21.11 1.46 3.17
CA GLU A 35 20.40 2.63 2.62
C GLU A 35 18.88 2.56 2.81
N ASP A 36 18.32 1.37 2.98
CA ASP A 36 16.89 1.15 3.20
C ASP A 36 16.55 0.81 4.66
N SER A 37 17.42 1.24 5.58
CA SER A 37 17.14 1.23 7.01
C SER A 37 16.08 2.29 7.35
N ASP A 38 15.12 1.91 8.19
CA ASP A 38 14.03 2.77 8.69
C ASP A 38 14.05 2.68 10.24
N ASN A 39 15.20 3.04 10.82
CA ASN A 39 15.54 2.78 12.22
C ASN A 39 15.88 4.04 13.04
N ASP A 40 14.87 4.69 13.60
CA ASP A 40 15.10 5.64 14.71
C ASP A 40 15.29 4.93 16.07
N PHE A 41 15.25 3.59 16.09
CA PHE A 41 15.35 2.77 17.29
C PHE A 41 16.78 2.29 17.52
N PRO A 42 17.24 2.19 18.79
CA PRO A 42 18.55 1.63 19.10
C PRO A 42 18.65 0.17 18.63
N ILE A 43 19.82 -0.22 18.13
CA ILE A 43 20.12 -1.60 17.71
C ILE A 43 20.28 -2.46 18.98
N VAL A 44 19.16 -2.86 19.58
CA VAL A 44 19.11 -3.63 20.85
C VAL A 44 18.98 -5.14 20.59
N VAL A 45 18.51 -5.52 19.40
CA VAL A 45 18.34 -6.91 18.98
C VAL A 45 19.15 -7.15 17.71
N GLY A 46 19.77 -8.32 17.59
CA GLY A 46 20.71 -8.69 16.53
C GLY A 46 20.16 -8.48 15.12
N GLY A 47 20.26 -7.27 14.62
CA GLY A 47 19.75 -6.84 13.32
C GLY A 47 20.71 -5.90 12.60
N GLY A 48 21.97 -5.84 13.03
CA GLY A 48 23.01 -4.99 12.44
C GLY A 48 23.31 -5.31 10.98
N GLY A 49 24.39 -4.75 10.44
CA GLY A 49 24.66 -4.78 9.01
C GLY A 49 25.39 -6.02 8.51
N SER A 50 26.19 -6.67 9.37
CA SER A 50 27.01 -7.80 8.95
C SER A 50 26.36 -9.13 9.31
N PRO A 51 26.55 -10.19 8.50
CA PRO A 51 26.13 -11.53 8.89
C PRO A 51 26.73 -11.92 10.24
N GLY A 52 25.90 -12.30 11.20
CA GLY A 52 26.32 -12.54 12.59
C GLY A 52 25.88 -11.43 13.54
N ASP A 53 25.72 -10.20 13.04
CA ASP A 53 24.95 -9.17 13.74
C ASP A 53 23.46 -9.47 13.63
N TYR A 54 23.00 -9.79 12.41
CA TYR A 54 21.70 -10.40 12.15
C TYR A 54 21.81 -11.94 12.04
N PRO A 55 20.73 -12.72 12.25
CA PRO A 55 20.78 -14.18 12.22
C PRO A 55 21.23 -14.71 10.85
N SER A 56 22.53 -14.93 10.73
CA SER A 56 23.18 -15.33 9.49
C SER A 56 22.67 -16.69 9.04
N GLY A 57 22.33 -16.77 7.76
CA GLY A 57 21.80 -17.98 7.14
C GLY A 57 20.32 -17.88 6.77
N GLY A 58 19.55 -16.99 7.40
CA GLY A 58 18.17 -16.68 6.99
C GLY A 58 18.08 -16.22 5.52
N ALA A 59 16.86 -16.23 4.96
CA ALA A 59 16.63 -15.92 3.55
C ALA A 59 16.64 -14.41 3.23
N CYS A 60 17.60 -13.68 3.80
CA CYS A 60 17.80 -12.26 3.57
C CYS A 60 18.01 -11.96 2.07
N SER A 61 17.72 -10.73 1.67
CA SER A 61 17.71 -10.31 0.26
C SER A 61 19.01 -10.59 -0.52
N ASN A 62 20.17 -10.54 0.15
CA ASN A 62 21.49 -10.82 -0.44
C ASN A 62 21.75 -12.32 -0.72
N VAL A 63 20.96 -13.23 -0.16
CA VAL A 63 21.09 -14.69 -0.33
C VAL A 63 19.78 -15.35 -0.79
N LEU A 64 18.81 -14.54 -1.23
CA LEU A 64 17.48 -15.01 -1.60
C LEU A 64 17.50 -16.04 -2.74
N ASP A 65 18.40 -15.87 -3.72
CA ASP A 65 18.57 -16.83 -4.82
C ASP A 65 19.09 -18.20 -4.37
N ILE A 66 19.87 -18.25 -3.27
CA ILE A 66 20.30 -19.52 -2.68
C ILE A 66 19.08 -20.26 -2.13
N TRP A 67 18.22 -19.56 -1.37
CA TRP A 67 17.02 -20.15 -0.80
C TRP A 67 16.03 -20.62 -1.86
N ILE A 68 15.74 -19.78 -2.85
CA ILE A 68 14.85 -20.15 -3.97
C ILE A 68 15.39 -21.39 -4.71
N LYS A 69 16.71 -21.49 -4.90
CA LYS A 69 17.32 -22.62 -5.62
C LYS A 69 17.35 -23.92 -4.81
N PHE A 70 17.64 -23.83 -3.51
CA PHE A 70 17.95 -25.00 -2.68
C PHE A 70 16.82 -25.38 -1.71
N ALA A 71 15.73 -24.61 -1.65
CA ALA A 71 14.50 -24.94 -0.93
C ALA A 71 13.23 -24.93 -1.82
N PRO A 72 13.20 -25.65 -2.96
CA PRO A 72 12.06 -25.65 -3.88
C PRO A 72 10.76 -26.23 -3.30
N ARG A 73 10.80 -26.86 -2.12
CA ARG A 73 9.60 -27.36 -1.43
C ARG A 73 8.90 -26.31 -0.58
N LEU A 74 9.52 -25.15 -0.36
CA LEU A 74 8.84 -23.96 0.14
C LEU A 74 8.18 -23.24 -1.03
N ASP A 75 6.91 -22.86 -0.88
CA ASP A 75 6.12 -22.21 -1.93
C ASP A 75 6.54 -20.74 -2.14
N PHE A 76 7.00 -20.07 -1.07
CA PHE A 76 7.54 -18.71 -1.11
C PHE A 76 8.35 -18.37 0.16
N ILE A 77 9.02 -17.22 0.13
CA ILE A 77 9.83 -16.68 1.22
C ILE A 77 9.24 -15.33 1.62
N ALA A 78 9.02 -15.13 2.92
CA ALA A 78 8.19 -14.05 3.43
C ALA A 78 8.97 -13.17 4.43
N PRO A 79 9.08 -11.85 4.24
CA PRO A 79 9.88 -10.99 5.12
C PRO A 79 9.12 -10.52 6.37
N ASP A 80 9.83 -10.47 7.51
CA ASP A 80 9.37 -9.80 8.71
C ASP A 80 9.78 -8.31 8.64
N VAL A 81 8.82 -7.41 8.43
CA VAL A 81 9.10 -6.01 8.08
C VAL A 81 8.79 -5.08 9.26
N TYR A 82 9.81 -4.81 10.07
CA TYR A 82 9.70 -3.92 11.24
C TYR A 82 10.46 -2.60 11.11
N LEU A 83 11.70 -2.66 10.61
CA LEU A 83 12.68 -1.56 10.69
C LEU A 83 13.41 -1.32 9.34
N THR A 84 12.94 -1.93 8.26
CA THR A 84 13.39 -1.65 6.90
C THR A 84 12.33 -0.83 6.17
N ASP A 85 12.74 -0.06 5.16
CA ASP A 85 11.80 0.60 4.26
C ASP A 85 10.85 -0.44 3.67
N TYR A 86 9.57 -0.18 3.88
CA TYR A 86 8.53 -1.16 3.63
C TYR A 86 8.37 -1.45 2.14
N THR A 87 8.49 -0.42 1.30
CA THR A 87 8.38 -0.51 -0.15
C THR A 87 9.57 -1.24 -0.76
N SER A 88 10.78 -0.94 -0.29
CA SER A 88 12.02 -1.65 -0.62
C SER A 88 11.91 -3.14 -0.26
N SER A 89 11.44 -3.44 0.95
CA SER A 89 11.25 -4.82 1.42
C SER A 89 10.25 -5.57 0.53
N CYS A 90 9.09 -4.98 0.25
CA CYS A 90 8.12 -5.58 -0.67
C CYS A 90 8.74 -5.84 -2.06
N LYS A 91 9.48 -4.87 -2.62
CA LYS A 91 10.14 -5.02 -3.92
C LYS A 91 11.19 -6.14 -3.91
N LYS A 92 12.04 -6.20 -2.88
CA LYS A 92 13.07 -7.23 -2.71
C LYS A 92 12.45 -8.63 -2.62
N TYR A 93 11.31 -8.79 -1.94
CA TYR A 93 10.68 -10.10 -1.78
C TYR A 93 9.67 -10.45 -2.88
N ARG A 94 9.30 -9.51 -3.76
CA ARG A 94 8.73 -9.81 -5.10
C ARG A 94 9.76 -10.33 -6.12
N HIS A 95 10.99 -10.61 -5.69
CA HIS A 95 12.04 -11.20 -6.54
C HIS A 95 11.51 -12.41 -7.31
N ARG A 96 11.83 -12.46 -8.61
CA ARG A 96 11.36 -13.50 -9.55
C ARG A 96 9.84 -13.70 -9.56
N ASN A 97 9.07 -12.68 -9.19
CA ASN A 97 7.61 -12.70 -9.10
C ASN A 97 7.03 -13.72 -8.12
N GLN A 98 7.79 -14.20 -7.11
CA GLN A 98 7.22 -15.06 -6.08
C GLN A 98 6.03 -14.37 -5.37
N PRO A 99 5.10 -15.13 -4.77
CA PRO A 99 4.08 -14.57 -3.88
C PRO A 99 4.70 -13.70 -2.79
N LEU A 100 4.04 -12.61 -2.43
CA LEU A 100 4.45 -11.75 -1.31
C LEU A 100 3.46 -11.86 -0.18
N PHE A 101 3.96 -12.24 0.98
CA PHE A 101 3.24 -12.24 2.25
C PHE A 101 4.12 -11.53 3.28
N ILE A 102 3.53 -10.65 4.09
CA ILE A 102 4.22 -9.99 5.21
C ILE A 102 3.74 -10.67 6.51
N PRO A 103 4.38 -11.76 6.95
CA PRO A 103 3.94 -12.55 8.11
C PRO A 103 4.05 -11.80 9.43
N GLU A 104 4.97 -10.83 9.51
CA GLU A 104 5.18 -10.01 10.68
C GLU A 104 5.48 -8.56 10.30
N GLN A 105 4.90 -7.62 11.05
CA GLN A 105 5.18 -6.19 10.97
C GLN A 105 4.68 -5.46 12.22
N ARG A 106 4.96 -4.16 12.29
CA ARG A 106 4.44 -3.27 13.34
C ARG A 106 2.90 -3.28 13.38
N ARG A 107 2.36 -3.19 14.59
CA ARG A 107 0.91 -3.16 14.90
C ARG A 107 0.33 -1.77 15.12
N ASP A 108 1.13 -0.72 14.98
CA ASP A 108 0.73 0.68 15.16
C ASP A 108 0.26 1.33 13.86
N GLU A 109 -0.13 2.61 13.92
CA GLU A 109 -0.63 3.39 12.77
C GLU A 109 0.39 3.41 11.62
N TYR A 110 1.66 3.63 11.97
CA TYR A 110 2.77 3.62 11.03
C TYR A 110 2.83 2.32 10.21
N GLY A 111 2.71 1.16 10.87
CA GLY A 111 2.65 -0.15 10.21
C GLY A 111 1.35 -0.37 9.43
N ALA A 112 0.22 0.11 9.94
CA ALA A 112 -1.09 -0.04 9.30
C ALA A 112 -1.19 0.71 7.96
N ARG A 113 -0.61 1.91 7.82
CA ARG A 113 -0.59 2.65 6.54
C ARG A 113 0.19 1.96 5.44
N ARG A 114 1.32 1.35 5.79
CA ARG A 114 2.25 0.71 4.85
C ARG A 114 1.63 -0.46 4.08
N ILE A 115 0.64 -1.14 4.65
CA ILE A 115 -0.03 -2.28 4.00
C ILE A 115 -0.65 -1.91 2.65
N TRP A 116 -1.05 -0.65 2.47
CA TRP A 116 -1.64 -0.19 1.22
C TRP A 116 -0.67 -0.31 0.05
N ALA A 117 0.62 -0.01 0.26
CA ALA A 117 1.66 -0.25 -0.72
C ALA A 117 1.85 -1.76 -1.01
N ALA A 118 1.88 -2.61 0.03
CA ALA A 118 1.97 -4.06 -0.15
C ALA A 118 0.83 -4.61 -1.03
N TYR A 119 -0.42 -4.28 -0.71
CA TYR A 119 -1.58 -4.76 -1.47
C TYR A 119 -1.70 -4.12 -2.86
N GLY A 120 -1.61 -2.80 -2.94
CA GLY A 120 -1.93 -2.04 -4.16
C GLY A 120 -0.79 -1.96 -5.17
N THR A 121 0.47 -1.97 -4.73
CA THR A 121 1.65 -1.87 -5.61
C THR A 121 2.33 -3.21 -5.84
N PHE A 122 2.41 -4.06 -4.80
CA PHE A 122 3.18 -5.32 -4.86
C PHE A 122 2.31 -6.57 -4.90
N ALA A 123 0.99 -6.42 -4.97
CA ALA A 123 0.03 -7.51 -5.00
C ALA A 123 0.29 -8.56 -3.90
N ALA A 124 0.53 -8.08 -2.66
CA ALA A 124 0.67 -8.96 -1.51
C ALA A 124 -0.61 -9.77 -1.30
N MET A 125 -0.46 -11.06 -1.00
CA MET A 125 -1.58 -11.94 -0.68
C MET A 125 -2.07 -11.76 0.76
N GLY A 126 -1.22 -11.21 1.63
CA GLY A 126 -1.54 -10.96 3.03
C GLY A 126 -0.49 -10.12 3.74
N VAL A 127 -0.93 -9.51 4.83
CA VAL A 127 -0.08 -8.83 5.82
C VAL A 127 -0.58 -9.20 7.21
N SER A 128 0.31 -9.37 8.17
CA SER A 128 0.00 -9.85 9.51
C SER A 128 0.77 -9.01 10.53
N PRO A 129 0.12 -8.02 11.18
CA PRO A 129 0.73 -7.29 12.29
C PRO A 129 0.93 -8.20 13.50
N PHE A 130 2.13 -8.14 14.09
CA PHE A 130 2.49 -9.00 15.22
C PHE A 130 1.94 -8.46 16.55
N GLY A 131 1.49 -9.37 17.42
CA GLY A 131 1.07 -9.04 18.79
C GLY A 131 -0.22 -8.23 18.90
N ILE A 132 -1.20 -8.47 18.02
CA ILE A 132 -2.49 -7.76 18.05
C ILE A 132 -3.41 -8.14 19.23
N ASP A 133 -3.12 -9.24 19.93
CA ASP A 133 -3.92 -9.81 21.02
C ASP A 133 -4.08 -8.89 22.26
N ARG A 134 -3.24 -7.85 22.40
CA ARG A 134 -3.33 -6.85 23.48
C ARG A 134 -3.95 -5.52 23.06
N LEU A 135 -4.46 -5.40 21.84
CA LEU A 135 -5.07 -4.16 21.35
C LEU A 135 -6.58 -4.28 21.38
N GLU A 136 -7.24 -3.30 21.99
CA GLU A 136 -8.69 -3.19 21.93
C GLU A 136 -9.13 -2.80 20.50
N PRO A 137 -10.21 -3.39 19.95
CA PRO A 137 -10.65 -3.09 18.57
C PRO A 137 -10.87 -1.61 18.28
N GLY A 138 -11.31 -0.82 19.26
CA GLY A 138 -11.59 0.61 19.12
C GLY A 138 -10.34 1.50 18.98
N THR A 139 -9.18 1.03 19.46
CA THR A 139 -7.90 1.77 19.35
C THR A 139 -6.93 1.11 18.38
N ASN A 140 -7.24 -0.09 17.88
CA ASN A 140 -6.43 -0.79 16.91
C ASN A 140 -6.56 -0.14 15.52
N PRO A 141 -5.48 0.41 14.94
CA PRO A 141 -5.54 1.04 13.62
C PRO A 141 -5.96 0.05 12.52
N PHE A 142 -5.63 -1.23 12.65
CA PHE A 142 -6.01 -2.24 11.66
C PHE A 142 -7.52 -2.45 11.53
N THR A 143 -8.34 -2.08 12.52
CA THR A 143 -9.80 -2.13 12.42
C THR A 143 -10.30 -1.32 11.23
N LYS A 144 -9.79 -0.09 11.06
CA LYS A 144 -10.15 0.79 9.94
C LYS A 144 -9.59 0.25 8.62
N HIS A 145 -8.30 -0.09 8.60
CA HIS A 145 -7.61 -0.50 7.39
C HIS A 145 -8.14 -1.82 6.83
N PHE A 146 -8.25 -2.86 7.66
CA PHE A 146 -8.82 -4.15 7.27
C PHE A 146 -10.32 -4.09 7.05
N GLY A 147 -11.05 -3.22 7.75
CA GLY A 147 -12.47 -2.98 7.45
C GLY A 147 -12.68 -2.50 6.02
N LEU A 148 -11.89 -1.52 5.58
CA LEU A 148 -11.95 -1.00 4.21
C LEU A 148 -11.47 -2.03 3.18
N LEU A 149 -10.34 -2.70 3.43
CA LEU A 149 -9.81 -3.76 2.55
C LEU A 149 -10.77 -4.95 2.45
N LYS A 150 -11.41 -5.36 3.55
CA LYS A 150 -12.44 -6.41 3.54
C LYS A 150 -13.58 -6.02 2.63
N SER A 151 -14.15 -4.83 2.83
CA SER A 151 -15.29 -4.37 2.02
C SER A 151 -14.96 -4.27 0.53
N THR A 152 -13.71 -3.97 0.19
CA THR A 152 -13.24 -3.81 -1.20
C THR A 152 -12.49 -5.02 -1.75
N SER A 153 -12.43 -6.13 -1.01
CA SER A 153 -11.55 -7.27 -1.29
C SER A 153 -11.73 -7.87 -2.69
N ALA A 154 -12.97 -8.08 -3.14
CA ALA A 154 -13.24 -8.57 -4.49
C ALA A 154 -12.64 -7.67 -5.60
N ILE A 155 -12.69 -6.35 -5.39
CA ILE A 155 -12.15 -5.36 -6.34
C ILE A 155 -10.62 -5.35 -6.31
N VAL A 156 -10.03 -5.38 -5.11
CA VAL A 156 -8.57 -5.42 -4.92
C VAL A 156 -7.99 -6.70 -5.52
N LEU A 157 -8.62 -7.85 -5.27
CA LEU A 157 -8.19 -9.15 -5.82
C LEU A 157 -8.31 -9.20 -7.34
N ASP A 158 -9.35 -8.62 -7.94
CA ASP A 158 -9.44 -8.48 -9.39
C ASP A 158 -8.30 -7.62 -9.95
N ALA A 159 -8.00 -6.48 -9.31
CA ALA A 159 -6.88 -5.62 -9.71
C ALA A 159 -5.54 -6.34 -9.61
N GLN A 160 -5.31 -7.13 -8.56
CA GLN A 160 -4.07 -7.92 -8.40
C GLN A 160 -3.85 -8.97 -9.50
N ARG A 161 -4.93 -9.48 -10.13
CA ARG A 161 -4.83 -10.38 -11.29
C ARG A 161 -4.42 -9.66 -12.57
N ARG A 162 -4.64 -8.34 -12.64
CA ARG A 162 -4.33 -7.49 -13.79
C ARG A 162 -3.05 -6.69 -13.51
N ARG A 163 -1.93 -7.13 -14.08
CA ARG A 163 -0.63 -6.46 -13.89
C ARG A 163 -0.72 -4.97 -14.22
N ASP A 164 -0.07 -4.17 -13.39
CA ASP A 164 0.06 -2.72 -13.57
C ASP A 164 -1.27 -1.97 -13.72
N THR A 165 -2.30 -2.36 -12.98
CA THR A 165 -3.60 -1.65 -12.95
C THR A 165 -3.91 -0.99 -11.63
N SER A 166 -3.02 -1.08 -10.65
CA SER A 166 -3.18 -0.44 -9.35
C SER A 166 -1.86 0.10 -8.83
N VAL A 167 -1.95 1.12 -7.98
CA VAL A 167 -0.85 1.58 -7.15
C VAL A 167 -1.37 1.86 -5.75
N GLY A 168 -0.69 1.31 -4.76
CA GLY A 168 -0.92 1.57 -3.35
C GLY A 168 0.16 2.48 -2.78
N PHE A 169 -0.22 3.32 -1.81
CA PHE A 169 0.63 4.36 -1.26
C PHE A 169 0.22 4.72 0.16
N PHE A 170 1.11 5.45 0.82
CA PHE A 170 0.91 5.98 2.17
C PHE A 170 1.66 7.30 2.33
N PHE A 171 1.18 8.12 3.25
CA PHE A 171 1.72 9.41 3.63
C PHE A 171 1.73 9.48 5.16
N ASP A 172 2.93 9.53 5.75
CA ASP A 172 3.08 9.66 7.20
C ASP A 172 2.81 11.09 7.67
N GLU A 173 2.80 11.32 8.97
CA GLU A 173 2.58 12.65 9.55
C GLU A 173 3.69 13.62 9.10
N ILE A 174 3.31 14.85 8.75
CA ILE A 174 4.30 15.94 8.59
C ILE A 174 4.79 16.30 10.01
N PRO A 175 6.10 16.35 10.27
CA PRO A 175 6.62 16.73 11.58
C PRO A 175 6.00 18.04 12.08
N PRO A 176 5.67 18.17 13.38
CA PRO A 176 5.00 19.36 13.93
C PRO A 176 5.97 20.54 14.12
N VAL A 177 6.90 20.73 13.19
CA VAL A 177 7.87 21.82 13.19
C VAL A 177 7.43 22.86 12.16
N PRO A 178 7.41 24.17 12.47
CA PRO A 178 6.90 25.20 11.56
C PRO A 178 7.55 25.24 10.16
N THR A 179 8.77 24.73 10.04
CA THR A 179 9.53 24.67 8.79
C THR A 179 9.48 23.31 8.09
N ALA A 180 8.79 22.33 8.67
CA ALA A 180 8.69 20.99 8.10
C ALA A 180 7.95 21.06 6.76
N LYS A 181 8.61 20.58 5.70
CA LYS A 181 8.00 20.40 4.39
C LYS A 181 7.50 18.97 4.28
N ASP A 182 6.45 18.79 3.47
CA ASP A 182 6.05 17.44 3.07
C ASP A 182 7.15 16.84 2.18
N THR A 183 7.78 15.78 2.67
CA THR A 183 8.82 15.03 1.95
C THR A 183 8.26 13.76 1.31
N SER A 184 6.94 13.56 1.38
CA SER A 184 6.30 12.35 0.85
C SER A 184 6.55 12.22 -0.65
N PRO A 185 6.85 11.02 -1.14
CA PRO A 185 7.05 10.80 -2.56
C PRO A 185 5.73 11.03 -3.32
N ILE A 186 5.81 11.81 -4.40
CA ILE A 186 4.71 11.96 -5.35
C ILE A 186 4.60 10.67 -6.17
N VAL A 187 3.43 10.04 -6.16
CA VAL A 187 3.22 8.81 -6.93
C VAL A 187 2.72 9.17 -8.33
N ARG A 188 3.48 8.75 -9.35
CA ARG A 188 3.13 8.96 -10.76
C ARG A 188 2.94 7.64 -11.49
N ARG A 189 1.87 7.53 -12.27
CA ARG A 189 1.55 6.38 -13.13
C ARG A 189 0.92 6.85 -14.43
N THR A 190 1.04 6.05 -15.48
CA THR A 190 0.44 6.36 -16.78
C THR A 190 -0.54 5.26 -17.16
N TRP A 191 -1.81 5.60 -17.27
CA TRP A 191 -2.89 4.66 -17.57
C TRP A 191 -3.96 5.28 -18.44
N GLY A 192 -4.47 4.52 -19.41
CA GLY A 192 -5.65 4.92 -20.20
C GLY A 192 -5.52 6.27 -20.93
N GLY A 193 -4.30 6.66 -21.32
CA GLY A 193 -4.03 7.96 -21.97
C GLY A 193 -3.78 9.13 -21.03
N PHE A 194 -3.62 8.89 -19.72
CA PHE A 194 -3.39 9.93 -18.71
C PHE A 194 -2.16 9.65 -17.86
N HIS A 195 -1.37 10.69 -17.61
CA HIS A 195 -0.42 10.78 -16.50
C HIS A 195 -1.18 11.09 -15.22
N ILE A 196 -1.33 10.08 -14.37
CA ILE A 196 -1.96 10.16 -13.06
C ILE A 196 -0.92 10.53 -12.01
N THR A 197 -1.25 11.54 -11.21
CA THR A 197 -0.44 12.01 -10.08
C THR A 197 -1.25 11.87 -8.80
N VAL A 198 -0.70 11.16 -7.82
CA VAL A 198 -1.26 11.03 -6.47
C VAL A 198 -0.37 11.76 -5.48
N GLU A 199 -0.99 12.63 -4.69
CA GLU A 199 -0.33 13.49 -3.70
C GLU A 199 -1.13 13.49 -2.41
N ARG A 200 -0.54 14.01 -1.33
CA ARG A 200 -1.28 14.26 -0.10
C ARG A 200 -2.44 15.22 -0.37
N ALA A 201 -3.56 14.98 0.31
CA ALA A 201 -4.73 15.83 0.18
C ALA A 201 -4.40 17.29 0.56
N PHE A 202 -4.82 18.22 -0.30
CA PHE A 202 -4.91 19.62 0.06
C PHE A 202 -5.89 19.82 1.23
N VAL A 203 -5.47 20.63 2.20
CA VAL A 203 -6.31 21.14 3.29
C VAL A 203 -5.94 22.61 3.53
N PHE A 204 -6.82 23.35 4.23
CA PHE A 204 -6.56 24.76 4.56
C PHE A 204 -5.59 24.93 5.75
N GLY A 205 -5.56 23.96 6.66
CA GLY A 205 -4.62 23.91 7.78
C GLY A 205 -3.43 23.00 7.49
N LYS A 206 -3.04 22.18 8.47
CA LYS A 206 -1.95 21.21 8.34
C LYS A 206 -2.42 19.91 7.67
N PRO A 207 -1.81 19.49 6.55
CA PRO A 207 -2.12 18.19 5.96
C PRO A 207 -1.87 17.02 6.90
N GLY A 208 -2.87 16.13 7.02
CA GLY A 208 -2.81 14.93 7.85
C GLY A 208 -2.18 13.72 7.12
N PRO A 209 -1.96 12.59 7.83
CA PRO A 209 -1.51 11.35 7.21
C PRO A 209 -2.55 10.80 6.23
N GLY A 210 -2.12 9.97 5.29
CA GLY A 210 -3.00 9.39 4.28
C GLY A 210 -2.55 7.99 3.88
N ALA A 211 -3.47 7.18 3.40
CA ALA A 211 -3.16 5.86 2.86
C ALA A 211 -4.28 5.41 1.94
N GLY A 212 -3.93 4.61 0.94
CA GLY A 212 -4.90 4.16 -0.04
C GLY A 212 -4.30 3.50 -1.26
N MET A 213 -5.16 3.28 -2.24
CA MET A 213 -4.78 2.84 -3.57
C MET A 213 -5.66 3.46 -4.65
N VAL A 214 -5.07 3.59 -5.84
CA VAL A 214 -5.77 3.94 -7.07
C VAL A 214 -5.79 2.70 -7.96
N ILE A 215 -6.96 2.36 -8.49
CA ILE A 215 -7.17 1.22 -9.40
C ILE A 215 -7.71 1.74 -10.73
N HIS A 216 -7.00 1.47 -11.83
CA HIS A 216 -7.46 1.74 -13.18
C HIS A 216 -8.57 0.77 -13.61
N ARG A 217 -9.67 1.34 -14.09
CA ARG A 217 -10.88 0.61 -14.52
C ARG A 217 -11.13 0.68 -16.04
N GLY A 218 -10.12 1.09 -16.82
CA GLY A 218 -10.21 1.26 -18.26
C GLY A 218 -10.56 2.69 -18.68
N GLY A 219 -10.06 3.10 -19.85
CA GLY A 219 -10.16 4.50 -20.31
C GLY A 219 -9.66 5.49 -19.26
N GLY A 220 -10.37 6.60 -19.08
CA GLY A 220 -10.07 7.58 -18.03
C GLY A 220 -10.69 7.29 -16.65
N LYS A 221 -11.18 6.06 -16.38
CA LYS A 221 -11.88 5.74 -15.11
C LYS A 221 -10.93 5.12 -14.07
N PHE A 222 -11.00 5.65 -12.85
CA PHE A 222 -10.17 5.22 -11.73
C PHE A 222 -11.02 5.10 -10.46
N LEU A 223 -10.85 3.98 -9.75
CA LEU A 223 -11.39 3.80 -8.41
C LEU A 223 -10.34 4.23 -7.39
N LEU A 224 -10.75 5.07 -6.46
CA LEU A 224 -9.95 5.63 -5.38
C LEU A 224 -10.43 4.97 -4.09
N ILE A 225 -9.51 4.33 -3.36
CA ILE A 225 -9.81 3.70 -2.07
C ILE A 225 -8.83 4.26 -1.04
N GLY A 226 -9.33 4.80 0.07
CA GLY A 226 -8.52 5.36 1.15
C GLY A 226 -8.85 6.82 1.48
N TRP A 227 -7.91 7.51 2.13
CA TRP A 227 -8.08 8.87 2.63
C TRP A 227 -6.76 9.65 2.70
N GLY A 228 -6.84 10.96 2.87
CA GLY A 228 -5.69 11.86 3.03
C GLY A 228 -4.87 12.04 1.75
N PHE A 229 -5.47 11.84 0.57
CA PHE A 229 -4.80 11.99 -0.72
C PHE A 229 -5.66 12.73 -1.74
N GLN A 230 -5.05 13.11 -2.85
CA GLN A 230 -5.72 13.66 -4.03
C GLN A 230 -5.17 13.03 -5.29
N VAL A 231 -5.97 13.01 -6.34
CA VAL A 231 -5.57 12.48 -7.66
C VAL A 231 -5.83 13.53 -8.73
N SER A 232 -4.80 13.84 -9.52
CA SER A 232 -4.91 14.67 -10.71
C SER A 232 -4.46 13.88 -11.96
N ALA A 233 -4.88 14.36 -13.12
CA ALA A 233 -4.54 13.76 -14.39
C ALA A 233 -4.09 14.83 -15.39
N LYS A 234 -3.13 14.47 -16.24
CA LYS A 234 -2.78 15.20 -17.46
C LYS A 234 -2.85 14.21 -18.62
N ALA A 235 -3.50 14.57 -19.72
CA ALA A 235 -3.49 13.75 -20.92
C ALA A 235 -2.05 13.53 -21.42
N VAL A 236 -1.80 12.33 -21.96
CA VAL A 236 -0.52 11.97 -22.59
C VAL A 236 -0.40 12.56 -23.99
N ALA A 237 -1.53 12.75 -24.68
CA ALA A 237 -1.54 13.22 -26.05
C ALA A 237 -1.01 14.67 -26.15
N ASP A 238 -0.07 14.91 -27.08
CA ASP A 238 0.61 16.21 -27.23
C ASP A 238 -0.32 17.30 -27.78
N ASP A 239 -1.36 16.91 -28.50
CA ASP A 239 -2.43 17.77 -29.05
C ASP A 239 -3.56 18.04 -28.05
N SER A 240 -3.46 17.51 -26.82
CA SER A 240 -4.45 17.76 -25.78
C SER A 240 -4.35 19.19 -25.25
N VAL A 241 -5.36 20.00 -25.54
CA VAL A 241 -5.49 21.36 -25.01
C VAL A 241 -6.10 21.44 -23.62
N PHE A 242 -6.83 20.40 -23.20
CA PHE A 242 -7.48 20.38 -21.89
C PHE A 242 -7.54 18.98 -21.29
N THR A 243 -7.36 18.89 -19.97
CA THR A 243 -7.66 17.68 -19.18
C THR A 243 -8.50 18.09 -17.98
N GLY A 244 -9.58 17.36 -17.72
CA GLY A 244 -10.46 17.64 -16.59
C GLY A 244 -11.19 16.42 -16.07
N ILE A 245 -11.96 16.64 -15.02
CA ILE A 245 -12.82 15.62 -14.41
C ILE A 245 -14.19 15.66 -15.09
N LEU A 246 -14.56 14.56 -15.75
CA LEU A 246 -15.88 14.39 -16.34
C LEU A 246 -16.92 14.07 -15.26
N ARG A 247 -16.53 13.21 -14.30
CA ARG A 247 -17.39 12.78 -13.21
C ARG A 247 -16.57 12.36 -12.01
N PHE A 248 -17.01 12.73 -10.81
CA PHE A 248 -16.44 12.25 -9.56
C PHE A 248 -17.56 11.80 -8.64
N GLU A 249 -17.51 10.58 -8.14
CA GLU A 249 -18.62 9.97 -7.40
C GLU A 249 -18.14 9.27 -6.15
N GLU A 250 -18.77 9.59 -5.02
CA GLU A 250 -18.66 8.77 -3.82
C GLU A 250 -19.35 7.42 -4.08
N LYS A 251 -18.68 6.32 -3.75
CA LYS A 251 -19.21 4.97 -3.93
C LYS A 251 -19.36 4.26 -2.58
N LYS A 252 -20.24 3.26 -2.56
CA LYS A 252 -20.38 2.29 -1.47
C LYS A 252 -20.39 0.89 -2.05
N VAL A 253 -19.74 -0.04 -1.37
CA VAL A 253 -19.89 -1.46 -1.68
C VAL A 253 -21.26 -1.91 -1.19
N VAL A 254 -22.07 -2.45 -2.09
CA VAL A 254 -23.40 -3.01 -1.79
C VAL A 254 -23.41 -4.54 -1.80
N ASN A 255 -22.35 -5.15 -2.33
CA ASN A 255 -22.12 -6.59 -2.29
C ASN A 255 -20.61 -6.86 -2.20
N GLU A 256 -20.14 -7.26 -1.02
CA GLU A 256 -18.71 -7.50 -0.75
C GLU A 256 -18.14 -8.66 -1.58
N ALA A 257 -18.93 -9.73 -1.80
CA ALA A 257 -18.49 -10.92 -2.51
C ALA A 257 -18.21 -10.66 -4.00
N THR A 258 -18.97 -9.76 -4.63
CA THR A 258 -18.83 -9.40 -6.04
C THR A 258 -18.07 -8.09 -6.25
N GLY A 259 -17.90 -7.27 -5.20
CA GLY A 259 -17.37 -5.93 -5.31
C GLY A 259 -18.34 -4.94 -5.97
N GLN A 260 -19.65 -5.22 -5.98
CA GLN A 260 -20.62 -4.33 -6.61
C GLN A 260 -20.67 -2.98 -5.89
N LEU A 261 -20.52 -1.89 -6.64
CA LEU A 261 -20.56 -0.52 -6.15
C LEU A 261 -21.89 0.16 -6.49
N LYS A 262 -22.39 0.99 -5.57
CA LYS A 262 -23.48 1.95 -5.79
C LYS A 262 -22.96 3.37 -5.58
N THR A 263 -23.37 4.29 -6.45
CA THR A 263 -23.13 5.73 -6.23
C THR A 263 -23.92 6.20 -5.01
N ALA A 264 -23.23 6.79 -4.04
CA ALA A 264 -23.85 7.46 -2.91
C ALA A 264 -24.22 8.90 -3.28
N ARG A 265 -23.26 9.66 -3.84
CA ARG A 265 -23.47 11.02 -4.35
C ARG A 265 -22.45 11.38 -5.41
N VAL A 266 -22.74 12.43 -6.17
CA VAL A 266 -21.81 13.02 -7.16
C VAL A 266 -21.12 14.22 -6.52
N LEU A 267 -19.81 14.33 -6.72
CA LEU A 267 -18.93 15.34 -6.14
C LEU A 267 -18.51 16.34 -7.23
N ASN A 268 -18.40 17.62 -6.88
CA ASN A 268 -17.99 18.70 -7.78
C ASN A 268 -17.47 19.89 -6.97
N GLY A 269 -17.22 21.05 -7.57
CA GLY A 269 -16.89 22.27 -6.82
C GLY A 269 -15.60 22.11 -6.01
N VAL A 270 -15.69 22.33 -4.70
CA VAL A 270 -14.53 22.30 -3.79
C VAL A 270 -13.92 20.89 -3.70
N GLU A 271 -14.73 19.84 -3.72
CA GLU A 271 -14.31 18.43 -3.71
C GLU A 271 -13.49 18.05 -4.94
N THR A 272 -13.59 18.86 -6.00
CA THR A 272 -12.77 18.71 -7.22
C THR A 272 -11.71 19.79 -7.39
N ARG A 273 -11.62 20.73 -6.43
CA ARG A 273 -10.88 22.00 -6.56
C ARG A 273 -11.16 22.66 -7.92
N SER A 274 -12.44 22.84 -8.24
CA SER A 274 -12.88 23.41 -9.54
C SER A 274 -12.43 22.57 -10.75
N GLY A 275 -12.49 21.24 -10.64
CA GLY A 275 -12.18 20.29 -11.71
C GLY A 275 -10.69 19.91 -11.86
N HIS A 276 -9.80 20.45 -11.03
CA HIS A 276 -8.35 20.21 -11.12
C HIS A 276 -7.90 18.87 -10.54
N MET A 277 -8.56 18.36 -9.49
CA MET A 277 -8.13 17.13 -8.80
C MET A 277 -9.29 16.49 -8.03
N ALA A 278 -9.33 15.17 -7.96
CA ALA A 278 -10.27 14.43 -7.12
C ALA A 278 -9.71 14.34 -5.70
N LEU A 279 -10.34 15.03 -4.74
CA LEU A 279 -9.90 15.06 -3.36
C LEU A 279 -10.50 13.91 -2.54
N MET A 280 -9.65 13.18 -1.81
CA MET A 280 -10.02 12.13 -0.85
C MET A 280 -9.55 12.57 0.55
N PRO A 281 -10.35 13.36 1.28
CA PRO A 281 -9.91 14.02 2.50
C PRO A 281 -9.76 13.06 3.68
N ASN A 282 -9.11 13.52 4.75
CA ASN A 282 -9.17 12.89 6.07
C ASN A 282 -10.60 12.98 6.65
N GLU A 283 -10.89 12.14 7.64
CA GLU A 283 -12.17 12.20 8.37
C GLU A 283 -12.33 13.49 9.17
N ASP A 284 -11.22 13.95 9.77
CA ASP A 284 -11.11 15.23 10.47
C ASP A 284 -9.89 16.02 9.95
N PRO A 285 -10.02 16.71 8.79
CA PRO A 285 -8.96 17.55 8.25
C PRO A 285 -8.77 18.82 9.07
N ASP A 286 -7.51 19.24 9.24
CA ASP A 286 -7.22 20.56 9.81
C ASP A 286 -7.56 21.67 8.80
N TYR A 287 -8.45 22.57 9.21
CA TYR A 287 -8.90 23.70 8.39
C TYR A 287 -8.13 24.99 8.64
N GLY A 288 -7.20 25.04 9.60
CA GLY A 288 -6.40 26.24 9.88
C GLY A 288 -7.23 27.47 10.24
N GLY A 289 -8.41 27.26 10.83
CA GLY A 289 -9.39 28.32 11.11
C GLY A 289 -10.22 28.79 9.91
N PHE A 290 -10.06 28.18 8.74
CA PHE A 290 -10.87 28.49 7.56
C PHE A 290 -12.26 27.83 7.66
N PRO A 291 -13.36 28.50 7.26
CA PRO A 291 -14.72 27.98 7.47
C PRO A 291 -15.17 26.93 6.43
N ILE A 292 -14.38 26.68 5.38
CA ILE A 292 -14.74 25.72 4.33
C ILE A 292 -14.27 24.33 4.72
N CYS A 293 -15.22 23.43 4.97
CA CYS A 293 -14.96 22.04 5.31
C CYS A 293 -15.05 21.14 4.07
N VAL A 294 -14.04 20.29 3.87
CA VAL A 294 -14.06 19.23 2.85
C VAL A 294 -13.83 17.89 3.52
N THR A 295 -14.92 17.17 3.79
CA THR A 295 -14.89 15.85 4.49
C THR A 295 -15.45 14.72 3.64
N ILE A 296 -15.91 15.01 2.42
CA ILE A 296 -16.48 14.00 1.53
C ILE A 296 -15.40 13.62 0.50
N PRO A 297 -15.17 12.33 0.22
CA PRO A 297 -15.90 11.14 0.69
C PRO A 297 -15.25 10.40 1.88
N ALA A 298 -14.69 11.09 2.89
CA ALA A 298 -13.95 10.45 3.98
C ALA A 298 -14.75 9.42 4.78
N ARG A 299 -16.09 9.45 4.74
CA ARG A 299 -16.94 8.44 5.39
C ARG A 299 -16.84 7.07 4.71
N THR A 300 -16.95 7.03 3.38
CA THR A 300 -16.91 5.75 2.64
C THR A 300 -15.49 5.37 2.27
N MET A 301 -14.61 6.36 2.08
CA MET A 301 -13.23 6.19 1.62
C MET A 301 -13.17 5.47 0.27
N ILE A 302 -14.24 5.53 -0.52
CA ILE A 302 -14.32 4.93 -1.85
C ILE A 302 -14.96 5.94 -2.80
N ALA A 303 -14.27 6.24 -3.89
CA ALA A 303 -14.81 7.08 -4.94
C ALA A 303 -14.36 6.64 -6.32
N GLU A 304 -15.10 7.01 -7.35
CA GLU A 304 -14.71 6.81 -8.75
C GLU A 304 -14.58 8.15 -9.44
N VAL A 305 -13.42 8.39 -10.03
CA VAL A 305 -13.16 9.56 -10.87
C VAL A 305 -13.04 9.11 -12.32
N GLN A 306 -13.64 9.89 -13.22
CA GLN A 306 -13.46 9.76 -14.66
C GLN A 306 -12.83 11.04 -15.21
N PHE A 307 -11.65 10.93 -15.78
CA PHE A 307 -10.98 12.01 -16.50
C PHE A 307 -11.34 11.99 -17.99
N TYR A 308 -11.26 13.16 -18.62
CA TYR A 308 -11.38 13.33 -20.06
C TYR A 308 -10.34 14.35 -20.56
N SER A 309 -10.05 14.30 -21.85
CA SER A 309 -9.24 15.29 -22.54
C SER A 309 -9.93 15.80 -23.80
N LEU A 310 -9.58 17.02 -24.20
CA LEU A 310 -9.98 17.62 -25.47
C LEU A 310 -8.72 17.83 -26.31
N THR A 311 -8.75 17.42 -27.57
CA THR A 311 -7.68 17.63 -28.55
C THR A 311 -8.10 18.71 -29.55
N GLU A 312 -7.12 19.36 -30.18
CA GLU A 312 -7.35 20.26 -31.33
C GLU A 312 -7.81 19.52 -32.59
#